data_AF-A0A2E2FIJ9-F1
#
_entry.id   AF-A0A2E2FIJ9-F1
#
_cell.length_a   1.000
_cell.length_b   1.000
_cell.length_c   1.000
_cell.angle_alpha   90.00
_cell.angle_beta   90.00
_cell.angle_gamma   90.00
#
_symmetry.space_group_name_H-M   'P 1'
#
loop_
_entity.id
_entity.type
_entity.pdbx_description
1 polymer ?
#
loop_
_entity_poly.entity_id
_entity_poly.type
_entity_poly.pdbx_seq_one_letter_code
_entity_poly.pdbx_strand_id
1 'polypeptide(L)'
;MTTALEKFKKNQVVVEATAEQVVKDFAMLQVDLQFSGNAETAYEELYEQLEPVIRHFIERDFEKLQNVLYRIDISEEKVKAALFGIQHESTSELLTQMILKRELEKVVFRLQYSGIIENN
;
A
#
# COMPACT_ATOMS: atom_id res chain seq x y z
N MET A 1 2.99 12.37 -6.91
CA MET A 1 3.51 11.75 -5.67
C MET A 1 4.45 12.72 -4.97
N THR A 2 4.35 12.86 -3.65
CA THR A 2 5.18 13.80 -2.87
C THR A 2 6.64 13.33 -2.86
N THR A 3 7.55 14.16 -3.36
CA THR A 3 8.99 13.91 -3.57
C THR A 3 9.74 13.37 -2.35
N ALA A 4 9.20 13.52 -1.14
CA ALA A 4 9.83 13.13 0.11
C ALA A 4 9.80 11.62 0.42
N LEU A 5 8.81 10.86 -0.08
CA LEU A 5 8.70 9.41 0.21
C LEU A 5 9.49 8.55 -0.78
N GLU A 6 9.75 9.05 -1.99
CA GLU A 6 10.47 8.31 -3.03
C GLU A 6 11.88 7.90 -2.60
N LYS A 7 12.55 8.70 -1.76
CA LYS A 7 13.88 8.36 -1.23
C LYS A 7 13.85 7.10 -0.35
N PHE A 8 12.73 6.85 0.34
CA PHE A 8 12.60 5.70 1.23
C PHE A 8 12.29 4.41 0.47
N LYS A 9 11.77 4.50 -0.76
CA LYS A 9 11.61 3.32 -1.65
C LYS A 9 12.93 2.67 -2.05
N LYS A 10 14.07 3.34 -1.82
CA LYS A 10 15.42 2.80 -2.04
C LYS A 10 16.14 2.41 -0.74
N ASN A 11 15.51 2.64 0.41
CA ASN A 11 16.08 2.27 1.70
C ASN A 11 15.66 0.84 2.02
N GLN A 12 16.63 -0.08 1.99
CA GLN A 12 16.38 -1.51 2.18
C GLN A 12 15.58 -1.82 3.45
N VAL A 13 15.96 -1.26 4.61
CA VAL A 13 15.27 -1.48 5.89
C VAL A 13 13.82 -1.02 5.83
N VAL A 14 13.56 0.14 5.21
CA VAL A 14 12.20 0.66 5.07
C VAL A 14 11.38 -0.21 4.13
N VAL A 15 11.97 -0.62 3.01
CA VAL A 15 11.28 -1.42 1.99
C VAL A 15 10.90 -2.79 2.53
N GLU A 16 11.86 -3.51 3.13
CA GLU A 16 11.61 -4.81 3.74
C GLU A 16 10.52 -4.72 4.81
N ALA A 17 10.64 -3.75 5.73
CA ALA A 17 9.63 -3.54 6.77
C ALA A 17 8.26 -3.13 6.20
N THR A 18 8.22 -2.47 5.05
CA THR A 18 6.96 -2.14 4.36
C THR A 18 6.35 -3.37 3.72
N ALA A 19 7.16 -4.20 3.07
CA ALA A 19 6.71 -5.44 2.47
C ALA A 19 6.16 -6.42 3.51
N GLU A 20 6.87 -6.60 4.63
CA GLU A 20 6.40 -7.41 5.76
C GLU A 20 5.07 -6.91 6.32
N GLN A 21 4.93 -5.58 6.46
CA GLN A 21 3.69 -4.97 6.96
C GLN A 21 2.52 -5.23 5.99
N VAL A 22 2.73 -5.04 4.70
CA VAL A 22 1.72 -5.30 3.66
C VAL A 22 1.31 -6.77 3.68
N VAL A 23 2.27 -7.70 3.63
CA VAL A 23 2.00 -9.15 3.68
C VAL A 23 1.17 -9.52 4.91
N LYS A 24 1.56 -9.01 6.09
CA LYS A 24 0.85 -9.26 7.34
C LYS A 24 -0.58 -8.73 7.35
N ASP A 25 -0.79 -7.49 6.92
CA ASP A 25 -2.10 -6.84 6.96
C ASP A 25 -3.07 -7.51 5.97
N PHE A 26 -2.58 -7.95 4.82
CA PHE A 26 -3.37 -8.68 3.82
C PHE A 26 -3.60 -10.15 4.17
N ALA A 27 -2.69 -10.80 4.88
CA ALA A 27 -2.94 -12.13 5.44
C ALA A 27 -4.13 -12.13 6.41
N MET A 28 -4.31 -11.07 7.20
CA MET A 28 -5.49 -10.90 8.08
C MET A 28 -6.82 -10.71 7.31
N LEU A 29 -6.73 -10.47 5.99
CA LEU A 29 -7.86 -10.35 5.08
C LEU A 29 -8.05 -11.60 4.20
N GLN A 30 -7.32 -12.69 4.53
CA GLN A 30 -7.25 -13.93 3.77
C GLN A 30 -6.74 -13.72 2.34
N VAL A 31 -5.84 -12.76 2.16
CA VAL A 31 -5.11 -12.52 0.92
C VAL A 31 -3.67 -12.95 1.15
N ASP A 32 -3.23 -13.96 0.39
CA ASP A 32 -1.87 -14.47 0.49
C ASP A 32 -0.96 -13.67 -0.45
N LEU A 33 -0.20 -12.75 0.12
CA LEU A 33 0.82 -11.98 -0.58
C LEU A 33 2.19 -12.54 -0.21
N GLN A 34 3.09 -12.60 -1.19
CA GLN A 34 4.45 -13.09 -1.01
C GLN A 34 5.45 -11.95 -1.28
N PHE A 35 6.51 -11.90 -0.48
CA PHE A 35 7.62 -11.01 -0.70
C PHE A 35 8.89 -11.83 -0.91
N SER A 36 9.60 -11.61 -2.02
CA SER A 36 10.78 -12.41 -2.39
C SER A 36 11.99 -12.18 -1.49
N GLY A 37 11.98 -11.11 -0.70
CA GLY A 37 13.15 -10.61 0.03
C GLY A 37 14.02 -9.66 -0.81
N ASN A 38 13.70 -9.44 -2.09
CA ASN A 38 14.41 -8.47 -2.92
C ASN A 38 13.81 -7.06 -2.74
N ALA A 39 14.51 -6.23 -1.96
CA ALA A 39 14.10 -4.84 -1.74
C ALA A 39 14.07 -3.99 -3.02
N GLU A 40 14.83 -4.32 -4.07
CA GLU A 40 14.81 -3.52 -5.31
C GLU A 40 13.49 -3.67 -6.08
N THR A 41 12.87 -4.85 -6.02
CA THR A 41 11.64 -5.19 -6.74
C THR A 41 10.40 -5.24 -5.84
N ALA A 42 10.57 -5.08 -4.53
CA ALA A 42 9.50 -5.23 -3.53
C ALA A 42 8.21 -4.46 -3.88
N TYR A 43 8.33 -3.19 -4.29
CA TYR A 43 7.16 -2.36 -4.63
C TYR A 43 6.40 -2.90 -5.83
N GLU A 44 7.13 -3.31 -6.87
CA GLU A 44 6.56 -3.85 -8.09
C GLU A 44 5.92 -5.22 -7.81
N GLU A 45 6.61 -6.10 -7.09
CA GLU A 45 6.10 -7.42 -6.68
C GLU A 45 4.80 -7.31 -5.88
N LEU A 46 4.76 -6.42 -4.88
CA LEU A 46 3.57 -6.22 -4.06
C LEU A 46 2.44 -5.59 -4.87
N TYR A 47 2.76 -4.66 -5.76
CA TYR A 47 1.78 -4.02 -6.64
C TYR A 47 1.14 -5.05 -7.59
N GLU A 48 1.94 -5.86 -8.27
CA GLU A 48 1.48 -6.87 -9.22
C GLU A 48 0.57 -7.92 -8.57
N GLN A 49 0.81 -8.25 -7.30
CA GLN A 49 -0.05 -9.16 -6.54
C GLN A 49 -1.30 -8.47 -5.99
N LEU A 50 -1.19 -7.21 -5.56
CA LEU A 50 -2.27 -6.52 -4.87
C LEU A 50 -3.30 -5.90 -5.83
N GLU A 51 -2.87 -5.35 -6.97
CA GLU A 51 -3.79 -4.69 -7.92
C GLU A 51 -4.93 -5.61 -8.39
N PRO A 52 -4.67 -6.88 -8.78
CA PRO A 52 -5.74 -7.80 -9.18
C PRO A 52 -6.72 -8.11 -8.04
N VAL A 53 -6.23 -8.15 -6.80
CA VAL A 53 -7.06 -8.38 -5.60
C VAL A 53 -7.99 -7.18 -5.37
N ILE A 54 -7.46 -5.97 -5.46
CA ILE A 54 -8.25 -4.74 -5.30
C ILE A 54 -9.27 -4.60 -6.44
N ARG A 55 -8.88 -4.88 -7.68
CA ARG A 55 -9.79 -4.94 -8.83
C ARG A 55 -10.94 -5.92 -8.57
N HIS A 56 -10.62 -7.13 -8.08
CA HIS A 56 -11.63 -8.11 -7.75
C HIS A 56 -12.61 -7.61 -6.67
N PHE A 57 -12.12 -6.96 -5.61
CA PHE A 57 -13.00 -6.42 -4.57
C PHE A 57 -13.88 -5.28 -5.10
N ILE A 58 -13.37 -4.41 -5.97
CA ILE A 58 -14.19 -3.37 -6.62
C ILE A 58 -15.33 -3.99 -7.42
N GLU A 59 -15.04 -5.04 -8.20
CA GLU A 59 -16.02 -5.63 -9.13
C GLU A 59 -17.01 -6.59 -8.48
N ARG A 60 -16.59 -7.30 -7.42
CA ARG A 60 -17.30 -8.47 -6.89
C ARG A 60 -17.58 -8.43 -5.40
N ASP A 61 -16.84 -7.64 -4.62
CA ASP A 61 -16.92 -7.66 -3.15
C ASP A 61 -16.60 -6.29 -2.54
N PHE A 62 -17.52 -5.34 -2.77
CA PHE A 62 -17.35 -3.96 -2.32
C PHE A 62 -17.30 -3.84 -0.79
N GLU A 63 -17.99 -4.72 -0.05
CA GLU A 63 -17.93 -4.75 1.40
C GLU A 63 -16.52 -5.11 1.89
N LYS A 64 -15.89 -6.13 1.28
CA LYS A 64 -14.50 -6.47 1.57
C LYS A 64 -13.54 -5.34 1.20
N LEU A 65 -13.77 -4.65 0.07
CA LEU A 65 -13.01 -3.45 -0.28
C LEU A 65 -13.10 -2.39 0.83
N GLN A 66 -14.29 -2.05 1.29
CA GLN A 66 -14.48 -1.06 2.35
C GLN A 66 -13.78 -1.47 3.66
N ASN A 67 -13.86 -2.75 4.02
CA ASN A 67 -13.16 -3.29 5.19
C ASN A 67 -11.63 -3.17 5.07
N VAL A 68 -11.06 -3.41 3.88
CA VAL A 68 -9.63 -3.18 3.63
C VAL A 68 -9.29 -1.71 3.83
N LEU A 69 -10.00 -0.82 3.14
CA LEU A 69 -9.72 0.62 3.10
C LEU A 69 -9.82 1.27 4.50
N TYR A 70 -10.76 0.81 5.32
CA TYR A 70 -10.88 1.27 6.71
C TYR A 70 -9.68 0.85 7.58
N ARG A 71 -9.21 -0.39 7.48
CA ARG A 71 -8.10 -0.91 8.30
C ARG A 71 -6.77 -0.21 8.04
N ILE A 72 -6.56 0.24 6.81
CA ILE A 72 -5.35 0.95 6.39
C ILE A 72 -5.50 2.47 6.50
N ASP A 73 -6.61 2.98 7.06
CA ASP A 73 -6.84 4.42 7.24
C ASP A 73 -6.86 5.23 5.92
N ILE A 74 -7.57 4.71 4.92
CA ILE A 74 -7.96 5.47 3.72
C ILE A 74 -9.38 6.00 3.94
N SER A 75 -9.53 7.33 3.95
CA SER A 75 -10.83 7.98 4.16
C SER A 75 -11.79 7.75 2.98
N GLU A 76 -13.09 7.63 3.27
CA GLU A 76 -14.15 7.46 2.26
C GLU A 76 -14.12 8.56 1.19
N GLU A 77 -13.73 9.79 1.57
CA GLU A 77 -13.53 10.90 0.63
C GLU A 77 -12.48 10.58 -0.44
N LYS A 78 -11.33 10.02 -0.04
CA LYS A 78 -10.27 9.62 -0.98
C LYS A 78 -10.73 8.47 -1.88
N VAL A 79 -11.54 7.56 -1.34
CA VAL A 79 -12.13 6.45 -2.10
C VAL A 79 -13.12 6.97 -3.14
N LYS A 80 -14.00 7.90 -2.75
CA LYS A 80 -14.94 8.55 -3.68
C LYS A 80 -14.21 9.32 -4.76
N ALA A 81 -13.13 10.04 -4.42
CA ALA A 81 -12.29 10.70 -5.40
C ALA A 81 -11.67 9.69 -6.39
N ALA A 82 -11.23 8.53 -5.90
CA ALA A 82 -10.68 7.45 -6.74
C ALA A 82 -11.73 6.73 -7.62
N LEU A 83 -12.98 6.65 -7.16
CA LEU A 83 -14.07 5.98 -7.89
C LEU A 83 -14.74 6.90 -8.92
N PHE A 84 -14.91 8.18 -8.59
CA PHE A 84 -15.73 9.11 -9.37
C PHE A 84 -14.93 10.26 -10.01
N GLY A 85 -13.62 10.33 -9.78
CA GLY A 85 -12.75 11.27 -10.46
C GLY A 85 -12.61 10.96 -11.94
N ILE A 86 -12.34 11.99 -12.76
CA ILE A 86 -11.86 11.79 -14.14
C ILE A 86 -10.36 11.49 -14.04
N GLN A 87 -9.97 10.25 -14.34
CA GLN A 87 -8.60 9.78 -14.14
C GLN A 87 -8.11 9.03 -15.38
N HIS A 88 -6.80 9.12 -15.65
CA HIS A 88 -6.14 8.35 -16.70
C HIS A 88 -5.89 6.89 -16.28
N GLU A 89 -5.75 6.65 -14.97
CA GLU A 89 -5.56 5.33 -14.36
C GLU A 89 -6.91 4.75 -13.90
N SER A 90 -6.99 3.42 -13.84
CA SER A 90 -8.15 2.73 -13.29
C SER A 90 -8.21 2.88 -11.76
N THR A 91 -9.42 2.75 -11.19
CA THR A 91 -9.59 2.87 -9.74
C THR A 91 -8.80 1.83 -8.95
N SER A 92 -8.64 0.61 -9.48
CA SER A 92 -7.86 -0.44 -8.81
C SER A 92 -6.38 -0.08 -8.72
N GLU A 93 -5.80 0.47 -9.79
CA GLU A 93 -4.41 0.94 -9.82
C GLU A 93 -4.21 2.06 -8.78
N LEU A 94 -5.08 3.06 -8.79
CA LEU A 94 -4.99 4.18 -7.85
C LEU A 94 -5.12 3.72 -6.39
N LEU A 95 -6.11 2.89 -6.07
CA LEU A 95 -6.30 2.37 -4.71
C LEU A 95 -5.08 1.55 -4.28
N THR A 96 -4.52 0.72 -5.17
CA THR A 96 -3.31 -0.06 -4.89
C THR A 96 -2.12 0.83 -4.56
N GLN A 97 -1.88 1.88 -5.35
CA GLN A 97 -0.83 2.86 -5.06
C GLN A 97 -1.07 3.57 -3.72
N MET A 98 -2.32 3.93 -3.42
CA MET A 98 -2.68 4.57 -2.16
C MET A 98 -2.44 3.66 -0.95
N ILE A 99 -2.80 2.37 -1.05
CA ILE A 99 -2.55 1.36 -0.02
C ILE A 99 -1.04 1.26 0.25
N LEU A 100 -0.24 0.99 -0.78
CA LEU A 100 1.21 0.81 -0.63
C LEU A 100 1.90 2.07 -0.10
N LYS A 101 1.45 3.25 -0.53
CA LYS A 101 1.95 4.54 -0.01
C LYS A 101 1.63 4.69 1.48
N ARG A 102 0.42 4.32 1.90
CA ARG A 102 -0.02 4.45 3.29
C ARG A 102 0.76 3.51 4.22
N GLU A 103 1.05 2.29 3.76
CA GLU A 103 1.90 1.35 4.50
C GLU A 103 3.35 1.83 4.61
N LEU A 104 3.91 2.39 3.54
CA LEU A 104 5.22 3.04 3.58
C LEU A 104 5.26 4.16 4.63
N GLU A 105 4.25 5.04 4.63
CA GLU A 105 4.16 6.16 5.58
C GLU A 105 4.13 5.65 7.04
N LYS A 106 3.35 4.60 7.32
CA LYS A 106 3.30 3.96 8.65
C LYS A 106 4.66 3.43 9.07
N VAL A 107 5.36 2.75 8.16
CA VAL A 107 6.67 2.16 8.42
C VAL A 107 7.71 3.23 8.64
N VAL A 108 7.80 4.22 7.75
CA VAL A 108 8.72 5.36 7.88
C VAL A 108 8.53 6.05 9.22
N PHE A 109 7.29 6.40 9.58
CA PHE A 109 7.00 7.05 10.86
C PHE A 109 7.44 6.20 12.06
N ARG A 110 7.15 4.89 12.04
CA ARG A 110 7.55 3.97 13.12
C ARG A 110 9.07 3.87 13.25
N LEU A 111 9.79 3.73 12.14
CA LEU A 111 11.25 3.61 12.13
C LEU A 111 11.93 4.92 12.57
N GLN A 112 11.39 6.05 12.14
CA GLN A 112 11.80 7.39 12.56
C GLN A 112 11.62 7.60 14.07
N TYR A 113 10.44 7.26 14.58
CA TYR A 113 10.15 7.36 16.01
C TYR A 113 11.03 6.41 16.85
N SER A 114 11.43 5.27 16.28
CA SER A 114 12.33 4.30 16.91
C SER A 114 13.82 4.66 16.76
N GLY A 115 14.16 5.75 16.05
CA GLY A 115 15.53 6.17 15.80
C GLY A 115 16.33 5.27 14.85
N ILE A 116 15.64 4.39 14.09
CA ILE A 116 16.27 3.47 13.13
C ILE A 116 16.65 4.19 11.83
N ILE A 117 15.87 5.20 11.46
CA ILE A 117 16.14 6.08 10.31
C ILE A 117 16.01 7.55 10.73
N GLU A 118 16.71 8.44 10.04
CA GLU A 118 16.72 9.86 10.39
C GLU A 118 15.36 10.54 10.14
N ASN A 119 14.96 11.38 11.10
CA ASN A 119 13.95 12.40 10.90
C ASN A 119 14.54 13.46 9.97
N ASN A 120 14.09 13.49 8.72
CA ASN A 120 14.43 14.59 7.81
C ASN A 120 13.61 15.82 8.15
#